data_AF-A0A7C4HNA4-F1
#
_entry.id   AF-A0A7C4HNA4-F1
#
_cell.length_a   1.000
_cell.length_b   1.000
_cell.length_c   1.000
_cell.angle_alpha   90.00
_cell.angle_beta   90.00
_cell.angle_gamma   90.00
#
_symmetry.space_group_name_H-M   'P 1'
#
loop_
_entity.id
_entity.type
_entity.pdbx_description
1 polymer ?
#
loop_
_entity_poly.entity_id
_entity_poly.type
_entity_poly.pdbx_seq_one_letter_code
_entity_poly.pdbx_strand_id
1 'polypeptide(L)'
;MVRLRYPSPVVTELPQNNVIPVEYYLPLNLRPEDGPRPAVICLHILDGSLELVRILSAVLASRGIPAMVFQLPYYGDRGGPNGPHDILARPERFTAVLDQTMEEVRRAVCEENARQVFGI
;
A
#
# COMPACT_ATOMS: atom_id res chain seq x y z
N MET A 1 -6.14 -7.07 -11.51
CA MET A 1 -5.81 -6.59 -10.14
C MET A 1 -5.71 -7.80 -9.23
N VAL A 2 -4.66 -7.88 -8.42
CA VAL A 2 -4.44 -8.93 -7.41
C VAL A 2 -4.47 -8.29 -6.03
N ARG A 3 -5.08 -8.96 -5.04
CA ARG A 3 -5.13 -8.46 -3.66
C ARG A 3 -4.30 -9.32 -2.73
N LEU A 4 -3.49 -8.67 -1.91
CA LEU A 4 -2.53 -9.31 -1.02
C LEU A 4 -2.56 -8.65 0.35
N ARG A 5 -1.99 -9.34 1.35
CA ARG A 5 -1.90 -8.85 2.72
C ARG A 5 -0.50 -9.10 3.24
N TYR A 6 0.10 -8.07 3.83
CA TYR A 6 1.42 -8.17 4.47
C TYR A 6 1.33 -7.83 5.95
N PRO A 7 2.23 -8.40 6.77
CA PRO A 7 2.44 -7.87 8.11
C PRO A 7 3.06 -6.47 8.03
N SER A 8 2.51 -5.53 8.80
CA SER A 8 3.17 -4.26 9.07
C SER A 8 4.48 -4.50 9.83
N PRO A 9 5.57 -3.78 9.51
CA PRO A 9 6.79 -3.82 10.33
C PRO A 9 6.61 -3.12 11.69
N VAL A 10 5.57 -2.30 11.85
CA VAL A 10 5.22 -1.62 13.09
C VAL A 10 4.02 -2.30 13.72
N VAL A 11 4.17 -2.73 14.97
CA VAL A 11 3.10 -3.33 15.77
C VAL A 11 2.43 -2.25 16.60
N THR A 12 1.12 -2.11 16.43
CA THR A 12 0.26 -1.18 17.17
C THR A 12 -0.75 -1.94 18.01
N GLU A 13 -1.40 -1.24 18.94
CA GLU A 13 -2.49 -1.78 19.77
C GLU A 13 -3.72 -2.20 18.94
N LEU A 14 -3.84 -1.68 17.72
CA LEU A 14 -4.97 -1.94 16.83
C LEU A 14 -4.64 -3.11 15.89
N PRO A 15 -5.16 -4.33 16.09
CA PRO A 15 -4.70 -5.51 15.37
C PRO A 15 -4.88 -5.41 13.86
N GLN A 16 -5.98 -4.81 13.40
CA GLN A 16 -6.23 -4.60 11.96
C GLN A 16 -5.23 -3.63 11.32
N ASN A 17 -4.67 -2.70 12.10
CA ASN A 17 -3.64 -1.78 11.61
C ASN A 17 -2.28 -2.46 11.44
N ASN A 18 -2.09 -3.66 11.99
CA ASN A 18 -0.85 -4.43 11.85
C ASN A 18 -0.83 -5.27 10.55
N VAL A 19 -1.86 -5.14 9.71
CA VAL A 19 -1.96 -5.78 8.40
C VAL A 19 -2.06 -4.71 7.32
N ILE A 20 -1.22 -4.82 6.29
CA ILE A 20 -1.21 -3.93 5.12
C ILE A 20 -2.03 -4.60 4.01
N PRO A 21 -3.24 -4.13 3.69
CA PRO A 21 -3.98 -4.59 2.51
C PRO A 21 -3.40 -3.91 1.27
N VAL A 22 -3.00 -4.72 0.29
CA VAL A 22 -2.36 -4.25 -0.94
C VAL A 22 -3.16 -4.67 -2.15
N GLU A 23 -3.37 -3.73 -3.06
CA GLU A 23 -3.91 -4.00 -4.39
C GLU A 23 -2.81 -3.78 -5.44
N TYR A 24 -2.50 -4.84 -6.17
CA TYR A 24 -1.54 -4.83 -7.28
C TYR A 24 -2.28 -4.73 -8.62
N TYR A 25 -1.84 -3.79 -9.43
CA TYR A 25 -2.30 -3.53 -10.78
C TYR A 25 -1.20 -3.95 -11.75
N LEU A 26 -1.37 -5.13 -12.33
CA LEU A 26 -0.42 -5.72 -13.26
C LEU A 26 -0.86 -5.48 -14.71
N PRO A 27 0.06 -5.12 -15.61
CA PRO A 27 -0.20 -5.09 -17.05
C PRO A 27 -0.64 -6.46 -17.57
N LEU A 28 -1.53 -6.49 -18.58
CA LEU A 28 -2.00 -7.74 -19.18
C LEU A 28 -0.91 -8.49 -19.96
N ASN A 29 0.09 -7.76 -20.45
CA ASN A 29 1.23 -8.29 -21.17
C ASN A 29 2.43 -8.58 -20.26
N LEU A 30 2.24 -8.59 -18.94
CA LEU A 30 3.30 -8.91 -17.99
C LEU A 30 3.66 -10.39 -18.12
N ARG A 31 4.86 -10.70 -18.60
CA ARG A 31 5.37 -12.06 -18.70
C ARG A 31 6.53 -12.27 -17.72
N PRO A 32 6.60 -13.41 -17.00
CA PRO A 32 7.68 -13.69 -16.06
C PRO A 32 9.09 -13.61 -16.71
N GLU A 33 9.20 -13.98 -17.97
CA GLU A 33 10.44 -13.93 -18.75
C GLU A 33 10.94 -12.51 -19.07
N ASP A 34 10.10 -11.47 -18.93
CA ASP A 34 10.50 -10.08 -19.20
C ASP A 34 11.44 -9.52 -18.11
N GLY A 35 11.60 -10.21 -16.98
CA GLY A 35 12.43 -9.77 -15.86
C GLY A 35 11.85 -8.60 -15.04
N PRO A 36 12.63 -8.07 -14.07
CA PRO A 36 12.21 -6.96 -13.22
C PRO A 36 11.96 -5.70 -14.06
N ARG A 37 10.88 -4.96 -13.74
CA ARG A 37 10.52 -3.71 -14.41
C ARG A 37 10.18 -2.63 -13.38
N PRO A 38 10.35 -1.34 -13.72
CA PRO A 38 9.95 -0.26 -12.82
C PRO A 38 8.48 -0.39 -12.40
N ALA A 39 8.21 -0.29 -11.10
CA ALA A 39 6.87 -0.31 -10.53
C ALA A 39 6.62 0.97 -9.72
N VAL A 40 5.35 1.34 -9.54
CA VAL A 40 4.95 2.57 -8.85
C VAL A 40 4.10 2.25 -7.63
N ILE A 41 4.48 2.80 -6.48
CA ILE A 41 3.65 2.79 -5.26
C ILE A 41 2.78 4.05 -5.27
N CYS A 42 1.46 3.87 -5.41
CA CYS A 42 0.48 4.94 -5.37
C CYS A 42 -0.10 5.07 -3.96
N LEU A 43 0.16 6.21 -3.30
CA LEU A 43 -0.38 6.51 -1.96
C LEU A 43 -1.58 7.45 -2.07
N HIS A 44 -2.63 7.18 -1.29
CA HIS A 44 -3.77 8.07 -1.19
C HIS A 44 -3.49 9.27 -0.29
N ILE A 45 -4.22 10.36 -0.51
CA ILE A 45 -4.18 11.55 0.35
C ILE A 45 -4.97 11.31 1.65
N LEU A 46 -4.85 12.23 2.61
CA LEU A 46 -5.46 12.13 3.94
C LEU A 46 -6.99 12.11 3.97
N ASP A 47 -7.67 12.36 2.84
CA ASP A 47 -9.12 12.14 2.70
C ASP A 47 -9.50 10.64 2.79
N GLY A 48 -8.53 9.74 2.56
CA GLY A 48 -8.72 8.30 2.75
C GLY A 48 -9.40 7.58 1.58
N SER A 49 -9.92 8.32 0.59
CA SER A 49 -10.48 7.71 -0.61
C SER A 49 -9.41 7.03 -1.46
N LEU A 50 -9.66 5.76 -1.81
CA LEU A 50 -8.82 5.00 -2.73
C LEU A 50 -9.20 5.19 -4.20
N GLU A 51 -10.32 5.83 -4.52
CA GLU A 51 -10.87 5.83 -5.88
C GLU A 51 -9.88 6.44 -6.88
N LEU A 52 -9.36 7.63 -6.57
CA LEU A 52 -8.42 8.34 -7.44
C LEU A 52 -7.14 7.53 -7.66
N VAL A 53 -6.56 6.97 -6.60
CA VAL A 53 -5.32 6.20 -6.69
C VAL A 53 -5.52 4.86 -7.39
N ARG A 54 -6.69 4.23 -7.26
CA ARG A 54 -7.06 3.02 -8.02
C ARG A 54 -7.20 3.31 -9.51
N ILE A 55 -7.82 4.43 -9.89
CA ILE A 55 -7.90 4.88 -11.29
C ILE A 55 -6.50 5.12 -11.83
N LEU A 56 -5.64 5.86 -11.11
CA LEU A 56 -4.25 6.10 -11.50
C LEU A 56 -3.49 4.78 -11.70
N SER A 57 -3.63 3.84 -10.76
CA SER A 57 -2.96 2.54 -10.80
C SER A 57 -3.42 1.69 -11.99
N ALA A 58 -4.72 1.71 -12.30
CA ALA A 58 -5.27 1.05 -13.48
C ALA A 58 -4.74 1.67 -14.79
N VAL A 59 -4.60 3.00 -14.84
CA VAL A 59 -4.06 3.73 -15.99
C VAL A 59 -2.55 3.47 -16.17
N LEU A 60 -1.79 3.32 -15.10
CA LEU A 60 -0.39 2.91 -15.16
C LEU A 60 -0.24 1.49 -15.71
N ALA A 61 -1.04 0.55 -15.18
CA ALA A 61 -1.02 -0.84 -15.61
C ALA A 61 -1.43 -1.01 -17.08
N SER A 62 -2.43 -0.25 -17.56
CA SER A 62 -2.82 -0.27 -18.97
C SER A 62 -1.73 0.28 -19.90
N ARG A 63 -0.80 1.09 -19.37
CA ARG A 63 0.39 1.58 -20.07
C ARG A 63 1.63 0.70 -19.87
N GLY A 64 1.48 -0.49 -19.28
CA GLY A 64 2.59 -1.43 -19.10
C GLY A 64 3.41 -1.24 -17.83
N ILE A 65 2.99 -0.34 -16.93
CA ILE A 65 3.71 -0.02 -15.69
C ILE A 65 2.96 -0.67 -14.51
N PRO A 66 3.55 -1.67 -13.83
CA PRO A 66 2.98 -2.20 -12.60
C PRO A 66 2.79 -1.10 -11.56
N ALA A 67 1.64 -1.12 -10.90
CA ALA A 67 1.35 -0.19 -9.83
C ALA A 67 0.78 -0.95 -8.63
N MET A 68 1.06 -0.43 -7.44
CA MET A 68 0.47 -0.95 -6.21
C MET A 68 -0.10 0.19 -5.38
N VAL A 69 -1.18 -0.10 -4.67
CA VAL A 69 -1.80 0.80 -3.70
C VAL A 69 -2.05 0.04 -2.41
N PHE A 70 -1.84 0.69 -1.29
CA PHE A 70 -2.25 0.18 0.01
C PHE A 70 -2.89 1.29 0.84
N GLN A 71 -3.78 0.88 1.73
CA GLN A 71 -4.39 1.80 2.69
C GLN A 71 -3.35 2.21 3.72
N LEU A 72 -3.21 3.52 3.94
CA LEU A 72 -2.36 4.07 4.99
C LEU A 72 -2.86 3.63 6.38
N PRO A 73 -2.00 3.66 7.41
CA PRO A 73 -2.40 3.29 8.77
C PRO A 73 -3.63 4.07 9.23
N TYR A 74 -4.55 3.40 9.93
CA TYR A 74 -5.82 3.94 10.44
C TYR A 74 -6.88 4.33 9.37
N TYR A 75 -6.62 4.14 8.08
CA TYR A 75 -7.62 4.34 7.03
C TYR A 75 -8.34 3.06 6.63
N GLY A 76 -9.59 3.19 6.23
CA GLY A 76 -10.41 2.07 5.73
C GLY A 76 -10.45 0.90 6.71
N ASP A 77 -10.11 -0.30 6.24
CA ASP A 77 -10.15 -1.54 7.02
C ASP A 77 -9.11 -1.58 8.15
N ARG A 78 -8.17 -0.62 8.16
CA ARG A 78 -7.11 -0.48 9.17
C ARG A 78 -7.50 0.46 10.30
N GLY A 79 -8.61 1.19 10.16
CA GLY A 79 -9.11 2.14 11.13
C GLY A 79 -9.81 1.49 12.33
N GLY A 80 -9.84 2.22 13.44
CA GLY A 80 -10.77 1.95 14.54
C GLY A 80 -12.16 2.51 14.24
N PRO A 81 -13.10 2.50 15.22
CA PRO A 81 -14.44 3.05 15.06
C PRO A 81 -14.49 4.50 14.59
N ASN A 82 -13.49 5.32 14.94
CA ASN A 82 -13.41 6.72 14.51
C ASN A 82 -12.52 6.93 13.27
N GLY A 83 -11.98 5.84 12.69
CA GLY A 83 -11.14 5.88 11.48
C GLY A 83 -9.96 6.85 11.59
N PRO A 84 -9.71 7.70 10.57
CA PRO A 84 -8.58 8.61 10.57
C PRO A 84 -8.67 9.73 11.61
N HIS A 85 -9.85 10.00 12.19
CA HIS A 85 -9.97 10.95 13.30
C HIS A 85 -9.23 10.49 14.55
N ASP A 86 -9.04 9.18 14.74
CA ASP A 86 -8.25 8.65 15.86
C ASP A 86 -6.78 9.11 15.78
N ILE A 87 -6.26 9.39 14.58
CA ILE A 87 -4.91 9.91 14.36
C ILE A 87 -4.82 11.36 14.84
N LEU A 88 -5.82 12.18 14.48
CA LEU A 88 -5.85 13.62 14.77
C LEU A 88 -6.18 13.92 16.24
N ALA A 89 -6.71 12.94 16.98
CA ALA A 89 -7.02 13.09 18.39
C ALA A 89 -5.78 13.27 19.29
N ARG A 90 -4.59 12.85 18.85
CA ARG A 90 -3.33 12.97 19.60
C ARG A 90 -2.16 13.30 18.66
N PRO A 91 -1.47 14.45 18.83
CA PRO A 91 -0.34 14.83 17.96
C PRO A 91 0.74 13.75 17.85
N GLU A 92 1.02 13.04 18.94
CA GLU A 92 2.06 12.00 18.99
C GLU A 92 1.68 10.78 18.14
N ARG A 93 0.38 10.50 18.01
CA ARG A 93 -0.11 9.42 17.15
C ARG A 93 0.01 9.82 15.68
N PHE A 94 -0.22 11.08 15.34
CA PHE A 94 -0.02 11.57 13.99
C PHE A 94 1.42 11.39 13.53
N THR A 95 2.41 11.78 14.35
CA THR A 95 3.82 11.55 14.03
C THR A 95 4.15 10.06 13.92
N ALA A 96 3.65 9.23 14.84
CA ALA A 96 3.88 7.79 14.79
C ALA A 96 3.29 7.12 13.53
N VAL A 97 2.16 7.62 13.02
CA VAL A 97 1.55 7.14 11.78
C VAL A 97 2.39 7.50 10.55
N LEU A 98 3.00 8.70 10.54
CA LEU A 98 3.93 9.07 9.47
C LEU A 98 5.15 8.16 9.46
N ASP A 99 5.73 7.88 10.64
CA ASP A 99 6.86 6.97 10.77
C ASP A 99 6.50 5.55 10.34
N GLN A 100 5.33 5.04 10.79
CA GLN A 100 4.81 3.75 10.34
C GLN A 100 4.64 3.69 8.82
N THR A 101 4.08 4.74 8.22
CA THR A 101 3.90 4.82 6.76
C THR A 101 5.23 4.71 6.03
N MET A 102 6.29 5.36 6.53
CA MET A 102 7.62 5.26 5.92
C MET A 102 8.17 3.83 5.98
N GLU A 103 8.04 3.14 7.11
CA GLU A 103 8.46 1.74 7.22
C GLU A 103 7.65 0.80 6.32
N GLU A 104 6.35 1.06 6.15
CA GLU A 104 5.49 0.29 5.26
C GLU A 104 5.82 0.50 3.78
N VAL A 105 6.18 1.72 3.38
CA VAL A 105 6.71 1.98 2.03
C VAL A 105 8.01 1.20 1.81
N ARG A 106 8.93 1.17 2.79
CA ARG A 106 10.16 0.36 2.68
C ARG A 106 9.85 -1.14 2.59
N ARG A 107 8.89 -1.62 3.38
CA ARG A 107 8.41 -3.00 3.33
C ARG A 107 7.83 -3.33 1.95
N ALA A 108 7.04 -2.44 1.39
CA ALA A 108 6.46 -2.58 0.05
C ALA A 108 7.53 -2.67 -1.04
N VAL A 109 8.56 -1.82 -1.00
CA VAL A 109 9.69 -1.89 -1.94
C VAL A 109 10.44 -3.22 -1.80
N CYS A 110 10.66 -3.71 -0.58
CA CYS A 110 11.31 -5.00 -0.35
C CYS A 110 10.49 -6.18 -0.88
N GLU A 111 9.17 -6.18 -0.65
CA GLU A 111 8.24 -7.20 -1.15
C GLU A 111 8.11 -7.16 -2.68
N GLU A 112 8.08 -5.97 -3.27
CA GLU A 112 8.05 -5.80 -4.73
C GLU A 112 9.36 -6.31 -5.35
N ASN A 113 10.51 -5.93 -4.80
CA ASN A 113 11.80 -6.46 -5.24
C ASN A 113 11.85 -7.99 -5.12
N ALA A 114 11.33 -8.56 -4.03
CA ALA A 114 11.26 -9.99 -3.88
C ALA A 114 10.39 -10.63 -4.98
N ARG A 115 9.21 -10.07 -5.29
CA ARG A 115 8.37 -10.61 -6.38
C ARG A 115 9.01 -10.51 -7.75
N GLN A 116 9.66 -9.39 -8.05
CA GLN A 116 10.35 -9.21 -9.32
C GLN A 116 11.56 -10.14 -9.46
N VAL A 117 12.22 -10.49 -8.35
CA VAL A 117 13.35 -11.44 -8.32
C VAL A 117 12.88 -12.90 -8.35
N PHE A 118 11.74 -13.23 -7.74
CA PHE A 118 11.23 -14.60 -7.59
C PHE A 118 10.10 -14.99 -8.56
N GLY A 119 9.65 -14.08 -9.44
CA GLY A 119 8.75 -14.39 -10.56
C GLY A 119 7.33 -14.81 -10.16
N ILE A 120 6.82 -14.26 -9.05
CA ILE A 120 5.44 -14.46 -8.55
C ILE A 120 4.59 -13.21 -8.71
#